data_AF-A0A0L9VJT7-F1
#
_entry.id   AF-A0A0L9VJT7-F1
#
_cell.length_a   1.000
_cell.length_b   1.000
_cell.length_c   1.000
_cell.angle_alpha   90.00
_cell.angle_beta   90.00
_cell.angle_gamma   90.00
#
_symmetry.space_group_name_H-M   'P 1'
#
loop_
_entity.id
_entity.type
_entity.pdbx_description
1 polymer ?
#
loop_
_entity_poly.entity_id
_entity_poly.type
_entity_poly.pdbx_seq_one_letter_code
_entity_poly.pdbx_strand_id
1 'polypeptide(L)'
;MSTEEKRKLGDGLIRLSPDDLSKALEIVAQSNPSFQATAEEVDLDMDAQSESTLWRLKYFVKEALEVQGKNSGSMGGNENQNNNKRKREFCDAIAKTKKKTKKTT
;
A
#
# COMPACT_ATOMS: atom_id res chain seq x y z
N MET A 1 -13.99 -4.78 -1.29
CA MET A 1 -13.47 -3.40 -1.55
C MET A 1 -14.62 -2.42 -1.62
N SER A 2 -14.51 -1.26 -0.98
CA SER A 2 -15.58 -0.23 -1.03
C SER A 2 -15.59 0.53 -2.37
N THR A 3 -16.71 1.12 -2.76
CA THR A 3 -16.85 1.92 -4.00
C THR A 3 -15.85 3.07 -4.09
N GLU A 4 -15.55 3.74 -2.98
CA GLU A 4 -14.51 4.77 -2.98
C GLU A 4 -13.11 4.20 -3.26
N GLU A 5 -12.81 3.01 -2.75
CA GLU A 5 -11.52 2.37 -3.02
C GLU A 5 -11.38 1.95 -4.48
N LYS A 6 -12.47 1.48 -5.10
CA LYS A 6 -12.53 1.22 -6.54
C LYS A 6 -12.28 2.50 -7.33
N ARG A 7 -12.94 3.61 -6.99
CA ARG A 7 -12.67 4.90 -7.64
C ARG A 7 -11.21 5.33 -7.54
N LYS A 8 -10.60 5.22 -6.36
CA LYS A 8 -9.17 5.55 -6.14
C LYS A 8 -8.24 4.62 -6.94
N LEU A 9 -8.62 3.35 -7.10
CA LEU A 9 -7.89 2.41 -7.93
C LEU A 9 -7.89 2.83 -9.40
N GLY A 10 -9.05 3.22 -9.93
CA GLY A 10 -9.18 3.74 -11.29
C GLY A 10 -8.33 4.97 -11.55
N ASP A 11 -8.34 5.93 -10.62
CA ASP A 11 -7.46 7.11 -10.67
C ASP A 11 -5.97 6.71 -10.68
N GLY A 12 -5.60 5.74 -9.84
CA GLY A 12 -4.24 5.21 -9.77
C GLY A 12 -3.78 4.59 -11.09
N LEU A 13 -4.65 3.84 -11.78
CA LEU A 13 -4.35 3.23 -13.08
C LEU A 13 -4.03 4.26 -14.15
N ILE A 14 -4.74 5.39 -14.18
CA ILE A 14 -4.51 6.49 -15.15
C ILE A 14 -3.15 7.16 -14.90
N ARG A 15 -2.64 7.12 -13.67
CA ARG A 15 -1.36 7.74 -13.28
C ARG A 15 -0.16 6.82 -13.47
N LEU A 16 -0.37 5.54 -13.78
CA LEU A 16 0.72 4.59 -14.00
C LEU A 16 1.47 4.88 -15.31
N SER A 17 2.73 4.45 -15.33
CA SER A 17 3.50 4.41 -16.58
C SER A 17 2.92 3.34 -17.52
N PRO A 18 3.11 3.45 -18.84
CA PRO A 18 2.60 2.47 -19.80
C PRO A 18 3.01 1.02 -19.51
N ASP A 19 4.25 0.83 -19.03
CA ASP A 19 4.79 -0.49 -18.67
C ASP A 19 4.06 -1.12 -17.47
N ASP A 20 3.79 -0.31 -16.44
CA ASP A 20 3.06 -0.76 -15.25
C ASP A 20 1.57 -0.90 -15.52
N LEU A 21 0.99 -0.06 -16.39
CA LEU A 21 -0.39 -0.22 -16.84
C LEU A 21 -0.59 -1.56 -17.56
N SER A 22 0.33 -1.96 -18.44
CA SER A 22 0.29 -3.26 -19.11
C SER A 22 0.30 -4.42 -18.11
N LYS A 23 1.15 -4.36 -17.07
CA LYS A 23 1.20 -5.37 -16.00
C LYS A 23 -0.09 -5.39 -15.17
N ALA A 24 -0.65 -4.21 -14.88
CA ALA A 24 -1.91 -4.09 -14.17
C ALA A 24 -3.06 -4.75 -14.96
N LEU A 25 -3.10 -4.56 -16.28
CA LEU A 25 -4.07 -5.22 -17.17
C LEU A 25 -3.84 -6.73 -17.27
N GLU A 26 -2.59 -7.18 -17.22
CA GLU A 26 -2.26 -8.61 -17.21
C GLU A 26 -2.81 -9.33 -15.97
N ILE A 27 -2.78 -8.69 -14.79
CA ILE A 27 -3.39 -9.23 -13.55
C ILE A 27 -4.88 -9.53 -13.76
N VAL A 28 -5.58 -8.68 -14.51
CA VAL A 28 -7.00 -8.88 -14.85
C VAL A 28 -7.15 -10.02 -15.86
N ALA A 29 -6.33 -10.07 -16.90
CA ALA A 29 -6.36 -11.12 -17.93
C ALA A 29 -6.10 -12.51 -17.34
N GLN A 30 -5.25 -12.63 -16.32
CA GLN A 30 -5.00 -13.89 -15.61
C GLN A 30 -6.25 -14.42 -14.92
N SER A 31 -7.12 -13.54 -14.44
CA SER A 31 -8.40 -13.93 -13.81
C SER A 31 -9.53 -14.06 -14.83
N ASN A 32 -9.48 -13.34 -15.95
CA ASN A 32 -10.50 -13.32 -16.99
C ASN A 32 -9.86 -13.60 -18.35
N PRO A 33 -9.91 -14.85 -18.83
CA PRO A 33 -9.34 -15.23 -20.11
C PRO A 33 -9.96 -14.49 -21.32
N SER A 34 -11.18 -13.97 -21.16
CA SER A 34 -11.88 -13.17 -22.17
C SER A 34 -11.44 -11.70 -22.22
N PHE A 35 -10.66 -11.25 -21.24
CA PHE A 35 -10.20 -9.88 -21.16
C PHE A 35 -8.99 -9.66 -22.06
N GLN A 36 -9.12 -8.73 -23.02
CA GLN A 36 -8.06 -8.43 -23.98
C GLN A 36 -7.16 -7.30 -23.46
N ALA A 37 -6.14 -7.65 -22.68
CA ALA A 37 -5.19 -6.70 -22.11
C ALA A 37 -4.32 -5.96 -23.15
N THR A 38 -4.24 -6.46 -24.40
CA THR A 38 -3.39 -5.89 -25.47
C THR A 38 -4.14 -5.01 -26.46
N ALA A 39 -5.41 -4.69 -26.22
CA ALA A 39 -6.17 -3.81 -27.11
C ALA A 39 -5.74 -2.34 -26.94
N GLU A 40 -5.95 -1.52 -27.98
CA GLU A 40 -5.62 -0.09 -27.98
C GLU A 40 -6.45 0.69 -26.94
N GLU A 41 -7.72 0.30 -26.78
CA GLU A 41 -8.62 0.83 -25.77
C GLU A 41 -9.24 -0.35 -25.02
N VAL A 42 -9.19 -0.32 -23.68
CA VAL A 42 -9.68 -1.40 -22.83
C VAL A 42 -10.62 -0.81 -21.79
N ASP A 43 -11.86 -1.29 -21.78
CA ASP A 43 -12.83 -0.95 -20.74
C ASP A 43 -12.73 -1.95 -19.58
N LEU A 44 -12.46 -1.45 -18.38
CA LEU A 44 -12.31 -2.26 -17.17
C LEU A 44 -13.41 -1.92 -16.16
N ASP A 45 -14.41 -2.78 -16.09
CA ASP A 45 -15.46 -2.69 -15.08
C ASP A 45 -14.98 -3.27 -13.73
N MET A 46 -14.72 -2.38 -12.76
CA MET A 46 -14.30 -2.75 -11.40
C MET A 46 -15.39 -3.42 -10.56
N ASP A 47 -16.67 -3.34 -10.95
CA ASP A 47 -17.78 -4.02 -10.29
C ASP A 47 -18.04 -5.41 -10.87
N ALA A 48 -17.62 -5.67 -12.12
CA ALA A 48 -17.66 -7.01 -12.73
C ALA A 48 -16.50 -7.93 -12.29
N GLN A 49 -15.42 -7.37 -11.71
CA GLN A 49 -14.26 -8.15 -11.26
C GLN A 49 -14.49 -8.85 -9.91
N SER A 50 -13.85 -10.01 -9.74
CA SER A 50 -13.81 -10.70 -8.45
C SER A 50 -13.00 -9.91 -7.42
N GLU A 51 -13.35 -10.04 -6.14
CA GLU A 51 -12.67 -9.30 -5.07
C GLU A 51 -11.17 -9.60 -5.01
N SER A 52 -10.77 -10.85 -5.23
CA SER A 52 -9.36 -11.26 -5.24
C SER A 52 -8.55 -10.53 -6.31
N THR A 53 -9.12 -10.38 -7.52
CA THR A 53 -8.48 -9.65 -8.62
C THR A 53 -8.36 -8.17 -8.30
N LEU A 54 -9.40 -7.55 -7.75
CA LEU A 54 -9.37 -6.15 -7.33
C LEU A 54 -8.31 -5.90 -6.24
N TRP A 55 -8.16 -6.81 -5.29
CA TRP A 55 -7.13 -6.70 -4.25
C TRP A 55 -5.72 -6.81 -4.80
N ARG A 56 -5.48 -7.75 -5.72
CA ARG A 56 -4.18 -7.89 -6.41
C ARG A 56 -3.86 -6.64 -7.23
N LEU A 57 -4.83 -6.16 -8.00
CA LEU A 57 -4.70 -4.94 -8.80
C LEU A 57 -4.38 -3.72 -7.92
N LYS A 58 -5.10 -3.56 -6.79
CA LYS A 58 -4.86 -2.47 -5.84
C LYS A 58 -3.46 -2.48 -5.26
N TYR A 59 -3.00 -3.66 -4.84
CA TYR A 59 -1.68 -3.80 -4.24
C TYR A 59 -0.60 -3.43 -5.25
N PHE A 60 -0.72 -3.96 -6.48
CA PHE A 60 0.18 -3.65 -7.57
C PHE A 60 0.20 -2.15 -7.91
N VAL A 61 -0.96 -1.52 -8.08
CA VAL A 61 -1.05 -0.08 -8.42
C VAL A 61 -0.43 0.78 -7.32
N LYS A 62 -0.64 0.43 -6.04
CA LYS A 62 -0.04 1.12 -4.91
C LYS A 62 1.48 1.02 -4.94
N GLU A 63 2.01 -0.20 -5.12
CA GLU A 63 3.46 -0.43 -5.20
C GLU A 63 4.09 0.28 -6.39
N ALA A 64 3.49 0.20 -7.57
CA ALA A 64 3.98 0.86 -8.79
C ALA A 64 4.04 2.38 -8.60
N LEU A 65 3.01 3.00 -8.01
CA LEU A 65 3.01 4.43 -7.70
C LEU A 65 4.04 4.80 -6.61
N GLU A 66 4.24 3.95 -5.60
CA GLU A 66 5.27 4.16 -4.57
C GLU A 66 6.69 4.06 -5.14
N VAL A 67 6.93 3.13 -6.07
CA VAL A 67 8.23 2.96 -6.76
C VAL A 67 8.47 4.13 -7.73
N GLN A 68 7.44 4.58 -8.44
CA GLN A 68 7.51 5.75 -9.32
C GLN A 68 7.81 7.03 -8.53
N GLY A 69 7.17 7.21 -7.37
CA GLY A 69 7.41 8.37 -6.49
C GLY A 69 8.76 8.35 -5.76
N LYS A 70 9.46 7.21 -5.71
CA LYS A 70 10.80 7.11 -5.10
C LYS A 70 11.94 7.48 -6.05
N ASN A 71 11.73 7.44 -7.37
CA ASN A 71 12.76 7.84 -8.35
C ASN A 71 12.78 9.36 -8.59
N SER A 72 11.66 10.05 -8.42
CA SER A 72 11.61 11.51 -8.30
C SER A 72 11.78 11.87 -6.83
N GLY A 73 12.91 12.46 -6.44
CA GLY A 73 13.14 12.83 -5.05
C GLY A 73 11.97 13.63 -4.44
N SER A 74 11.66 13.32 -3.17
CA SER A 74 10.81 14.07 -2.22
C SER A 74 9.39 13.55 -1.98
N MET A 75 9.23 12.90 -0.81
CA MET A 75 8.24 13.23 0.24
C MET A 75 6.78 13.44 -0.18
N GLY A 76 5.90 12.47 0.09
CA GLY A 76 4.47 12.65 -0.22
C GLY A 76 3.51 11.54 0.22
N GLY A 77 3.76 10.88 1.36
CA GLY A 77 2.75 10.04 2.02
C GLY A 77 1.95 10.89 3.00
N ASN A 78 0.79 11.40 2.58
CA ASN A 78 -0.18 12.07 3.45
C ASN A 78 -0.79 11.04 4.43
N GLU A 79 -0.08 10.75 5.52
CA GLU A 79 -0.67 10.10 6.68
C GLU A 79 -1.22 11.16 7.63
N ASN A 80 -2.54 11.31 7.55
CA ASN A 80 -3.39 12.01 8.50
C ASN A 80 -3.23 11.41 9.91
N GLN A 81 -2.17 11.80 10.64
CA GLN A 81 -2.02 11.50 12.06
C GLN A 81 -2.55 12.67 12.88
N ASN A 82 -3.88 12.74 12.97
CA ASN A 82 -4.55 13.57 13.96
C ASN A 82 -4.33 12.96 15.36
N ASN A 83 -3.47 13.63 16.12
CA ASN A 83 -3.44 13.74 17.58
C ASN A 83 -4.14 12.66 18.43
N ASN A 84 -3.35 11.85 19.14
CA ASN A 84 -3.54 11.71 20.59
C ASN A 84 -2.29 11.18 21.32
N LYS A 85 -1.57 12.11 21.96
CA LYS A 85 -1.24 12.09 23.40
C LYS A 85 -0.55 10.83 23.98
N ARG A 86 0.74 11.01 24.29
CA ARG A 86 1.53 10.39 25.39
C ARG A 86 1.73 8.86 25.35
N LYS A 87 2.94 8.43 25.00
CA LYS A 87 3.91 7.83 25.94
C LYS A 87 5.25 7.56 25.24
N ARG A 88 6.17 8.51 25.41
CA ARG A 88 7.61 8.24 25.51
C ARG A 88 7.79 7.29 26.67
N GLU A 89 8.32 6.08 26.46
CA GLU A 89 9.24 5.32 27.33
C GLU A 89 9.66 4.01 26.62
N PHE A 90 10.68 4.07 25.79
CA PHE A 90 11.51 2.89 25.50
C PHE A 90 12.97 3.34 25.42
N CYS A 91 13.56 3.55 26.58
CA CYS A 91 15.02 3.55 26.71
C CYS A 91 15.39 2.37 27.58
N ASP A 92 15.83 1.32 26.88
CA ASP A 92 16.71 0.28 27.37
C ASP A 92 17.84 0.87 28.23
N ALA A 93 17.96 0.37 29.46
CA ALA A 93 19.18 0.50 30.25
C ALA A 93 19.37 -0.77 31.09
N ILE A 94 19.73 -1.85 30.39
CA ILE A 94 20.50 -2.95 30.97
C ILE A 94 21.83 -2.35 31.47
N ALA A 95 21.94 -2.12 32.76
CA ALA A 95 23.24 -1.91 33.40
C ALA A 95 23.23 -2.47 34.83
N LYS A 96 23.83 -3.66 34.94
CA LYS A 96 24.32 -4.32 36.15
C LYS A 96 24.85 -3.31 37.17
N THR A 97 24.43 -3.37 38.44
CA THR A 97 25.36 -3.20 39.58
C THR A 97 24.89 -3.94 40.83
N LYS A 98 25.90 -4.41 41.56
CA LYS A 98 25.87 -5.34 42.69
C LYS A 98 25.68 -4.59 44.03
N LYS A 99 25.36 -5.40 45.06
CA LYS A 99 25.69 -5.26 46.51
C LYS A 99 24.72 -4.52 47.44
N LYS A 100 24.33 -5.28 48.49
CA LYS A 100 24.28 -4.93 49.94
C LYS A 100 23.26 -3.84 50.32
N THR A 101 22.46 -3.91 51.40
CA THR A 101 22.72 -4.35 52.79
C THR A 101 21.42 -4.27 53.62
N LYS A 102 21.22 -5.26 54.51
CA LYS A 102 20.79 -5.20 55.93
C LYS A 102 19.54 -4.38 56.38
N LYS A 103 18.58 -5.16 56.92
CA LYS A 103 18.03 -5.22 58.31
C LYS A 103 17.15 -4.07 58.87
N THR A 104 16.37 -4.49 59.88
CA THR A 104 15.56 -3.79 60.91
C THR A 104 14.20 -3.30 60.42
N THR A 105 13.08 -3.65 61.05
CA THR A 105 12.80 -3.76 62.49
C THR A 105 12.00 -5.02 62.83
#